data_AF-A0A3D0YS99-F1
#
_entry.id   AF-A0A3D0YS99-F1
#
_cell.length_a   1.000
_cell.length_b   1.000
_cell.length_c   1.000
_cell.angle_alpha   90.00
_cell.angle_beta   90.00
_cell.angle_gamma   90.00
#
_symmetry.space_group_name_H-M   'P 1'
#
loop_
_entity.id
_entity.type
_entity.pdbx_description
1 polymer ?
#
loop_
_entity_poly.entity_id
_entity_poly.type
_entity_poly.pdbx_seq_one_letter_code
_entity_poly.pdbx_strand_id
1 'polypeptide(L)'
;MPPPESHKKLTKKEKQILHDWIKAGGDYEPHWAYQQPKQNADDTIDSLVEKALKKKGLTLSKPTAAHTLLRRLHFDITGLPPTSAEVTAFTDAHKIDPMAAVAKATDKLLSSPNYGERMAMKWLDAVRYADTVGYHGDQNTEVSLFRDYVINSFNNDLPYNQFIIEQIAGDLIPNA
;
A
#
# COMPACT_ATOMS: atom_id res chain seq x y z
N MET A 1 -12.60 -18.50 11.51
CA MET A 1 -13.49 -19.64 11.81
C MET A 1 -13.28 -20.07 13.24
N PRO A 2 -14.31 -20.57 13.95
CA PRO A 2 -14.09 -21.19 15.25
C PRO A 2 -13.20 -22.44 15.09
N PRO A 3 -12.40 -22.81 16.11
CA PRO A 3 -11.54 -23.99 16.07
C PRO A 3 -12.34 -25.28 15.78
N PRO A 4 -11.75 -26.28 15.12
CA PRO A 4 -12.40 -27.58 14.86
C PRO A 4 -12.96 -28.24 16.12
N GLU A 5 -12.29 -28.05 17.25
CA GLU A 5 -12.67 -28.59 18.58
C GLU A 5 -13.87 -27.86 19.22
N SER A 6 -14.31 -26.74 18.65
CA SER A 6 -15.43 -26.00 19.22
C SER A 6 -16.75 -26.78 19.17
N HIS A 7 -16.85 -27.78 18.30
CA HIS A 7 -18.02 -28.66 18.09
C HIS A 7 -19.38 -27.93 18.04
N LYS A 8 -19.39 -26.63 17.72
CA LYS A 8 -20.60 -25.80 17.72
C LYS A 8 -21.48 -26.27 16.57
N LYS A 9 -22.55 -26.99 16.90
CA LYS A 9 -23.58 -27.41 15.97
C LYS A 9 -24.82 -26.55 16.19
N LEU A 10 -25.34 -25.97 15.11
CA LEU A 10 -26.62 -25.28 15.16
C LEU A 10 -27.71 -26.24 15.63
N THR A 11 -28.44 -25.83 16.65
CA THR A 11 -29.64 -26.51 17.15
C THR A 11 -30.74 -26.49 16.10
N LYS A 12 -31.75 -27.36 16.25
CA LYS A 12 -32.92 -27.38 15.36
C LYS A 12 -33.63 -26.02 15.31
N LYS A 13 -33.72 -25.33 16.46
CA LYS A 13 -34.34 -24.01 16.58
C LYS A 13 -33.57 -22.95 15.79
N GLU A 14 -32.24 -22.92 15.92
CA GLU A 14 -31.40 -21.96 15.17
C GLU A 14 -31.46 -22.20 13.67
N LYS A 15 -31.47 -23.47 13.22
CA LYS A 15 -31.68 -23.80 11.81
C LYS A 15 -33.05 -23.36 11.31
N GLN A 16 -34.10 -23.49 12.14
CA GLN A 16 -35.44 -23.05 11.77
C GLN A 16 -35.50 -21.53 11.61
N ILE A 17 -34.85 -20.77 12.49
CA ILE A 17 -34.75 -19.30 12.38
C ILE A 17 -34.13 -18.89 11.03
N LEU A 18 -33.04 -19.54 10.62
CA LEU A 18 -32.41 -19.28 9.32
C LEU A 18 -33.33 -19.65 8.16
N HIS A 19 -34.03 -20.78 8.24
CA HIS A 19 -35.01 -21.18 7.22
C HIS A 19 -36.17 -20.18 7.08
N ASP A 20 -36.71 -19.72 8.20
CA ASP A 20 -37.83 -18.78 8.21
C ASP A 20 -37.40 -17.41 7.67
N TRP A 21 -36.18 -16.97 8.00
CA TRP A 21 -35.58 -15.76 7.44
C TRP A 21 -35.39 -15.87 5.91
N ILE A 22 -34.89 -16.99 5.40
CA ILE A 22 -34.78 -17.23 3.94
C ILE A 22 -36.16 -17.23 3.28
N LYS A 23 -37.15 -17.91 3.87
CA LYS A 23 -38.52 -17.97 3.32
C LYS A 23 -39.22 -16.61 3.33
N ALA A 24 -38.90 -15.76 4.29
CA ALA A 24 -39.41 -14.40 4.37
C ALA A 24 -38.74 -13.44 3.36
N GLY A 25 -37.80 -13.91 2.54
CA GLY A 25 -37.07 -13.09 1.58
C GLY A 25 -35.91 -12.31 2.20
N GLY A 26 -35.27 -12.86 3.24
CA GLY A 26 -34.16 -12.22 3.92
C GLY A 26 -33.04 -11.80 2.97
N ASP A 27 -32.65 -10.52 3.04
CA ASP A 27 -31.59 -9.95 2.21
C ASP A 27 -30.22 -10.53 2.57
N TYR A 28 -29.66 -11.33 1.67
CA TYR A 28 -28.30 -11.84 1.80
C TYR A 28 -27.31 -10.87 1.15
N GLU A 29 -26.55 -10.15 1.96
CA GLU A 29 -25.44 -9.34 1.47
C GLU A 29 -24.15 -10.18 1.40
N PRO A 30 -23.40 -10.13 0.28
CA PRO A 30 -22.07 -10.73 0.21
C PRO A 30 -21.15 -10.14 1.28
N HIS A 31 -20.18 -10.90 1.77
CA HIS A 31 -19.19 -10.34 2.70
C HIS A 31 -18.49 -9.12 2.06
N TRP A 32 -18.34 -8.03 2.80
CA TRP A 32 -17.84 -6.73 2.30
C TRP A 32 -16.52 -6.85 1.51
N ALA A 33 -15.65 -7.78 1.90
CA ALA A 33 -14.36 -8.02 1.25
C ALA A 33 -14.46 -8.60 -0.17
N TYR A 34 -15.61 -9.14 -0.55
CA TYR A 34 -15.87 -9.72 -1.89
C TYR A 34 -16.78 -8.84 -2.74
N GLN A 35 -17.20 -7.68 -2.23
CA GLN A 35 -17.95 -6.72 -3.00
C GLN A 35 -16.99 -5.75 -3.68
N GLN A 36 -17.22 -5.45 -4.96
CA GLN A 36 -16.47 -4.39 -5.61
C GLN A 36 -16.84 -3.05 -4.95
N PRO A 37 -15.85 -2.22 -4.57
CA PRO A 37 -16.13 -0.90 -4.03
C PRO A 37 -16.85 -0.06 -5.09
N LYS A 38 -17.97 0.55 -4.71
CA LYS A 38 -18.69 1.50 -5.56
C LYS A 38 -17.93 2.82 -5.54
N GLN A 39 -17.43 3.24 -6.69
CA GLN A 39 -16.75 4.52 -6.83
C GLN A 39 -17.81 5.63 -6.93
N ASN A 40 -17.87 6.50 -5.92
CA ASN A 40 -18.61 7.75 -6.03
C ASN A 40 -17.68 8.75 -6.73
N ALA A 41 -18.05 9.17 -7.95
CA ALA A 41 -17.23 10.09 -8.75
C ALA A 41 -16.97 11.45 -8.05
N ASP A 42 -17.83 11.83 -7.10
CA ASP A 42 -17.75 13.10 -6.38
C ASP A 42 -16.86 13.05 -5.11
N ASP A 43 -16.48 11.84 -4.67
CA ASP A 43 -15.71 11.63 -3.44
C ASP A 43 -14.20 11.48 -3.76
N THR A 44 -13.48 12.60 -3.89
CA THR A 44 -12.01 12.59 -3.88
C THR A 44 -11.48 12.33 -2.47
N ILE A 45 -10.24 11.88 -2.33
CA ILE A 45 -9.61 11.72 -1.00
C ILE A 45 -9.68 13.05 -0.23
N ASP A 46 -9.39 14.16 -0.90
CA ASP A 46 -9.44 15.49 -0.28
C ASP A 46 -10.86 15.86 0.16
N SER A 47 -11.89 15.62 -0.67
CA SER A 47 -13.27 15.95 -0.30
C SER A 47 -13.76 15.09 0.88
N LEU A 48 -13.36 13.82 0.94
CA LEU A 48 -13.65 12.91 2.06
C LEU A 48 -12.98 13.40 3.35
N VAL A 49 -11.70 13.80 3.28
CA VAL A 49 -10.95 14.33 4.43
C VAL A 49 -11.56 15.65 4.90
N GLU A 50 -11.86 16.59 4.00
CA GLU A 50 -12.49 17.86 4.34
C GLU A 50 -13.85 17.67 5.01
N LYS A 51 -14.70 16.78 4.47
CA LYS A 51 -16.00 16.45 5.06
C LYS A 51 -15.86 15.90 6.48
N ALA A 52 -14.86 15.05 6.72
CA ALA A 52 -14.58 14.51 8.04
C ALA A 52 -14.05 15.58 9.01
N LEU A 53 -13.17 16.47 8.55
CA LEU A 53 -12.63 17.59 9.36
C LEU A 53 -13.73 18.58 9.72
N LYS A 54 -14.59 18.96 8.77
CA LYS A 54 -15.69 19.91 8.97
C LYS A 54 -16.68 19.42 10.04
N LYS A 55 -17.00 18.11 10.04
CA LYS A 55 -17.84 17.49 11.10
C LYS A 55 -17.23 17.62 12.50
N LYS A 56 -15.91 17.72 12.59
CA LYS A 56 -15.14 17.88 13.84
C LYS A 56 -14.80 19.34 14.15
N GLY A 57 -15.28 20.31 13.35
CA GLY A 57 -14.92 21.72 13.49
C GLY A 57 -13.45 22.03 13.19
N LEU A 58 -12.78 21.16 12.42
CA LEU A 58 -11.37 21.30 12.03
C LEU A 58 -11.25 21.81 10.59
N THR A 59 -10.07 22.36 10.26
CA THR A 59 -9.72 22.84 8.91
C THR A 59 -8.41 22.21 8.45
N LEU A 60 -8.16 22.24 7.14
CA LEU A 60 -6.89 21.79 6.57
C LEU A 60 -5.72 22.64 7.07
N SER A 61 -4.55 22.00 7.18
CA SER A 61 -3.31 22.71 7.47
C SER A 61 -2.90 23.61 6.32
N LYS A 62 -2.22 24.72 6.62
CA LYS A 62 -1.68 25.61 5.59
C LYS A 62 -0.67 24.85 4.71
N PRO A 63 -0.61 25.14 3.40
CA PRO A 63 0.43 24.62 2.52
C PRO A 63 1.83 24.90 3.07
N THR A 64 2.74 23.95 2.87
CA THR A 64 4.13 24.10 3.30
C THR A 64 4.94 24.89 2.27
N ALA A 65 6.12 25.37 2.65
CA ALA A 65 7.05 26.02 1.72
C ALA A 65 7.59 25.01 0.68
N ALA A 66 7.84 25.46 -0.55
CA ALA A 66 8.23 24.59 -1.67
C ALA A 66 9.45 23.68 -1.35
N HIS A 67 10.50 24.22 -0.73
CA HIS A 67 11.67 23.42 -0.32
C HIS A 67 11.32 22.32 0.71
N THR A 68 10.37 22.58 1.60
CA THR A 68 9.91 21.59 2.58
C THR A 68 9.06 20.52 1.90
N LEU A 69 8.22 20.91 0.92
CA LEU A 69 7.46 19.97 0.11
C LEU A 69 8.38 19.04 -0.67
N LEU A 70 9.38 19.58 -1.38
CA LEU A 70 10.34 18.76 -2.13
C LEU A 70 11.10 17.80 -1.21
N ARG A 71 11.55 18.27 -0.04
CA ARG A 71 12.23 17.43 0.94
C ARG A 71 11.35 16.25 1.37
N ARG A 72 10.06 16.46 1.60
CA ARG A 72 9.11 15.40 1.95
C ARG A 72 8.96 14.39 0.81
N LEU A 73 8.72 14.87 -0.42
CA LEU A 73 8.62 14.01 -1.61
C LEU A 73 9.85 13.10 -1.75
N HIS A 74 11.03 13.67 -1.61
CA HIS A 74 12.30 12.94 -1.67
C HIS A 74 12.42 11.83 -0.60
N PHE A 75 12.18 12.16 0.68
CA PHE A 75 12.26 11.16 1.75
C PHE A 75 11.15 10.11 1.68
N ASP A 76 9.96 10.48 1.23
CA ASP A 76 8.85 9.55 1.12
C ASP A 76 9.06 8.58 -0.04
N ILE A 77 9.46 9.08 -1.22
CA ILE A 77 9.55 8.29 -2.46
C ILE A 77 10.90 7.56 -2.58
N THR A 78 12.03 8.19 -2.26
CA THR A 78 13.36 7.58 -2.43
C THR A 78 14.13 7.38 -1.13
N GLY A 79 13.69 7.99 -0.03
CA GLY A 79 14.41 7.94 1.25
C GLY A 79 15.67 8.81 1.30
N LEU A 80 15.99 9.55 0.24
CA LEU A 80 17.20 10.35 0.11
C LEU A 80 16.89 11.84 0.05
N PRO A 81 17.72 12.73 0.63
CA PRO A 81 17.49 14.17 0.56
C PRO A 81 17.65 14.71 -0.88
N PRO A 82 16.98 15.82 -1.24
CA PRO A 82 17.22 16.51 -2.51
C PRO A 82 18.58 17.22 -2.51
N THR A 83 19.17 17.37 -3.70
CA THR A 83 20.34 18.23 -3.89
C THR A 83 19.96 19.71 -3.85
N SER A 84 20.92 20.58 -3.54
CA SER A 84 20.68 22.04 -3.55
C SER A 84 20.19 22.54 -4.91
N ALA A 85 20.71 21.99 -6.01
CA ALA A 85 20.28 22.35 -7.36
C ALA A 85 18.82 21.96 -7.63
N GLU A 86 18.39 20.79 -7.17
CA GLU A 86 16.99 20.35 -7.29
C GLU A 86 16.05 21.22 -6.45
N VAL A 87 16.47 21.63 -5.25
CA VAL A 87 15.68 22.54 -4.40
C VAL A 87 15.45 23.89 -5.11
N THR A 88 16.49 24.47 -5.69
CA THR A 88 16.37 25.74 -6.43
C THR A 88 15.45 25.56 -7.64
N ALA A 89 15.71 24.55 -8.49
CA ALA A 89 14.92 24.30 -9.69
C ALA A 89 13.43 24.04 -9.38
N PHE A 90 13.14 23.24 -8.35
CA PHE A 90 11.78 22.98 -7.92
C PHE A 90 11.12 24.24 -7.35
N THR A 91 11.82 25.01 -6.53
CA THR A 91 11.26 26.23 -5.92
C THR A 91 10.88 27.25 -6.98
N ASP A 92 11.69 27.40 -8.03
CA ASP A 92 11.38 28.31 -9.13
C ASP A 92 10.26 27.79 -10.02
N ALA A 93 10.22 26.50 -10.34
CA ALA A 93 9.10 25.88 -11.06
C ALA A 93 7.78 25.99 -10.26
N HIS A 94 7.82 25.74 -8.96
CA HIS A 94 6.65 25.79 -8.08
C HIS A 94 6.08 27.21 -7.92
N LYS A 95 6.89 28.27 -8.09
CA LYS A 95 6.37 29.64 -8.11
C LYS A 95 5.50 29.90 -9.35
N ILE A 96 5.81 29.24 -10.46
CA ILE A 96 5.12 29.41 -11.76
C ILE A 96 3.86 28.54 -11.78
N ASP A 97 4.02 27.24 -11.52
CA ASP A 97 2.92 26.27 -11.48
C ASP A 97 3.21 25.21 -10.41
N PRO A 98 2.60 25.33 -9.21
CA PRO A 98 2.77 24.37 -8.13
C PRO A 98 2.40 22.93 -8.51
N MET A 99 1.30 22.74 -9.26
CA MET A 99 0.79 21.41 -9.57
C MET A 99 1.69 20.71 -10.58
N ALA A 100 2.08 21.41 -11.65
CA ALA A 100 3.00 20.85 -12.65
C ALA A 100 4.39 20.60 -12.06
N ALA A 101 4.87 21.46 -11.15
CA ALA A 101 6.15 21.27 -10.48
C ALA A 101 6.15 20.01 -9.60
N VAL A 102 5.07 19.78 -8.84
CA VAL A 102 4.92 18.56 -8.01
C VAL A 102 4.83 17.32 -8.89
N ALA A 103 4.00 17.32 -9.94
CA ALA A 103 3.87 16.17 -10.83
C ALA A 103 5.22 15.80 -11.46
N LYS A 104 5.93 16.78 -12.04
CA LYS A 104 7.24 16.56 -12.66
C LYS A 104 8.29 16.05 -11.67
N ALA A 105 8.29 16.58 -10.44
CA ALA A 105 9.22 16.11 -9.40
C ALA A 105 8.91 14.68 -8.99
N THR A 106 7.63 14.35 -8.78
CA THR A 106 7.16 13.00 -8.45
C THR A 106 7.52 12.00 -9.55
N ASP A 107 7.25 12.31 -10.83
CA ASP A 107 7.57 11.42 -11.95
C ASP A 107 9.08 11.12 -12.01
N LYS A 108 9.91 12.15 -11.82
CA LYS A 108 11.38 11.99 -11.76
C LYS A 108 11.79 11.06 -10.62
N LEU A 109 11.19 11.20 -9.44
CA LEU A 109 11.52 10.41 -8.26
C LEU A 109 11.06 8.96 -8.39
N LEU A 110 9.85 8.73 -8.91
CA LEU A 110 9.31 7.39 -9.18
C LEU A 110 10.13 6.64 -10.24
N SER A 111 10.73 7.36 -11.19
CA SER A 111 11.60 6.79 -12.22
C SER A 111 13.03 6.49 -11.72
N SER A 112 13.38 6.88 -10.49
CA SER A 112 14.71 6.64 -9.92
C SER A 112 14.83 5.20 -9.40
N PRO A 113 15.98 4.50 -9.56
CA PRO A 113 16.17 3.17 -8.98
C PRO A 113 16.02 3.15 -7.45
N ASN A 114 16.26 4.28 -6.77
CA ASN A 114 16.07 4.41 -5.32
C ASN A 114 14.60 4.34 -4.89
N TYR A 115 13.65 4.51 -5.82
CA TYR A 115 12.23 4.27 -5.54
C TYR A 115 11.99 2.82 -5.13
N GLY A 116 12.46 1.85 -5.92
CA GLY A 116 12.32 0.43 -5.62
C GLY A 116 13.01 0.05 -4.32
N GLU A 117 14.19 0.60 -4.03
CA GLU A 117 14.89 0.40 -2.75
C GLU A 117 14.06 0.90 -1.57
N ARG A 118 13.48 2.11 -1.69
CA ARG A 118 12.65 2.70 -0.64
C ARG A 118 11.37 1.90 -0.39
N MET A 119 10.70 1.46 -1.45
CA MET A 119 9.45 0.72 -1.36
C MET A 119 9.68 -0.71 -0.85
N ALA A 120 10.75 -1.37 -1.31
CA ALA A 120 11.10 -2.73 -0.92
C ALA A 120 11.34 -2.86 0.59
N MET A 121 11.91 -1.83 1.25
CA MET A 121 12.19 -1.87 2.70
C MET A 121 11.00 -2.34 3.54
N LYS A 122 9.78 -1.81 3.27
CA LYS A 122 8.59 -2.19 4.05
C LYS A 122 8.18 -3.64 3.82
N TRP A 123 8.33 -4.13 2.59
CA TRP A 123 8.04 -5.52 2.25
C TRP A 123 9.05 -6.47 2.89
N LEU A 124 10.34 -6.15 2.75
CA LEU A 124 11.45 -6.94 3.28
C LEU A 124 11.39 -7.03 4.81
N ASP A 125 10.98 -5.96 5.49
CA ASP A 125 10.70 -5.98 6.93
C ASP A 125 9.52 -6.90 7.28
N ALA A 126 8.42 -6.81 6.52
CA ALA A 126 7.22 -7.64 6.74
C ALA A 126 7.50 -9.15 6.60
N VAL A 127 8.35 -9.53 5.64
CA VAL A 127 8.76 -10.92 5.41
C VAL A 127 9.99 -11.34 6.22
N ARG A 128 10.51 -10.46 7.07
CA ARG A 128 11.68 -10.68 7.93
C ARG A 128 12.93 -11.09 7.15
N TYR A 129 13.17 -10.41 6.03
CA TYR A 129 14.42 -10.54 5.29
C TYR A 129 15.60 -10.24 6.21
N ALA A 130 16.61 -11.11 6.18
CA ALA A 130 17.87 -10.92 6.88
C ALA A 130 19.00 -11.56 6.07
N ASP A 131 20.17 -10.93 6.10
CA ASP A 131 21.39 -11.48 5.49
C ASP A 131 22.06 -12.52 6.39
N THR A 132 21.51 -12.79 7.58
CA THR A 132 21.97 -13.81 8.52
C THR A 132 20.81 -14.64 9.09
N VAL A 133 21.14 -15.79 9.70
CA VAL A 133 20.19 -16.65 10.43
C VAL A 133 19.62 -15.96 11.69
N GLY A 134 20.24 -14.87 12.13
CA GLY A 134 19.78 -14.01 13.22
C GLY A 134 19.74 -14.75 14.56
N TYR A 135 18.54 -15.05 15.05
CA TYR A 135 18.27 -15.44 16.44
C TYR A 135 19.08 -16.66 16.94
N HIS A 136 19.35 -17.64 16.08
CA HIS A 136 20.11 -18.84 16.44
C HIS A 136 21.62 -18.72 16.17
N GLY A 137 22.05 -17.68 15.45
CA GLY A 137 23.44 -17.41 15.12
C GLY A 137 23.58 -16.41 13.97
N ASP A 138 24.73 -15.73 13.91
CA ASP A 138 25.05 -14.74 12.89
C ASP A 138 25.70 -15.37 11.64
N GLN A 139 25.32 -16.59 11.27
CA GLN A 139 25.78 -17.16 10.01
C GLN A 139 25.10 -16.45 8.84
N ASN A 140 25.86 -16.11 7.81
CA ASN A 140 25.32 -15.48 6.61
C ASN A 140 24.40 -16.44 5.85
N THR A 141 23.37 -15.88 5.23
CA THR A 141 22.44 -16.57 4.32
C THR A 141 22.53 -15.95 2.93
N GLU A 142 22.63 -16.78 1.90
CA GLU A 142 22.72 -16.33 0.51
C GLU A 142 21.32 -16.10 -0.09
N VAL A 143 20.62 -15.06 0.39
CA VAL A 143 19.24 -14.73 -0.01
C VAL A 143 19.10 -13.38 -0.70
N SER A 144 20.22 -12.71 -1.01
CA SER A 144 20.25 -11.37 -1.63
C SER A 144 19.50 -11.28 -2.95
N LEU A 145 19.45 -12.37 -3.73
CA LEU A 145 18.69 -12.40 -4.98
C LEU A 145 17.19 -12.16 -4.77
N PHE A 146 16.63 -12.60 -3.64
CA PHE A 146 15.23 -12.31 -3.30
C PHE A 146 15.02 -10.83 -3.02
N ARG A 147 15.94 -10.18 -2.27
CA ARG A 147 15.91 -8.73 -2.05
C ARG A 147 15.95 -7.97 -3.38
N ASP A 148 16.88 -8.35 -4.24
CA ASP A 148 17.07 -7.68 -5.53
C ASP A 148 15.84 -7.87 -6.43
N TYR A 149 15.22 -9.06 -6.42
CA TYR A 149 13.94 -9.31 -7.07
C TYR A 149 12.81 -8.40 -6.54
N VAL A 150 12.67 -8.22 -5.21
CA VAL A 150 11.64 -7.34 -4.64
C VAL A 150 11.87 -5.89 -5.06
N ILE A 151 13.11 -5.40 -5.01
CA ILE A 151 13.48 -4.04 -5.47
C ILE A 151 13.11 -3.86 -6.95
N ASN A 152 13.47 -4.84 -7.79
CA ASN A 152 13.18 -4.79 -9.23
C ASN A 152 11.69 -4.88 -9.52
N SER A 153 10.91 -5.61 -8.71
CA SER A 153 9.46 -5.70 -8.86
C SER A 153 8.79 -4.34 -8.71
N PHE A 154 9.25 -3.51 -7.76
CA PHE A 154 8.76 -2.12 -7.63
C PHE A 154 9.23 -1.23 -8.78
N ASN A 155 10.51 -1.29 -9.15
CA ASN A 155 11.05 -0.45 -10.23
C ASN A 155 10.44 -0.76 -11.61
N ASN A 156 10.03 -2.00 -11.84
CA ASN A 156 9.41 -2.43 -13.10
C ASN A 156 7.88 -2.32 -13.09
N ASP A 157 7.29 -1.77 -12.02
CA ASP A 157 5.83 -1.69 -11.85
C ASP A 157 5.14 -3.05 -12.03
N LEU A 158 5.69 -4.10 -11.40
CA LEU A 158 5.12 -5.44 -11.49
C LEU A 158 3.70 -5.43 -10.91
N PRO A 159 2.68 -5.90 -11.64
CA PRO A 159 1.31 -5.90 -11.16
C PRO A 159 1.19 -6.63 -9.82
N TYR A 160 0.50 -6.01 -8.86
CA TYR A 160 0.39 -6.53 -7.49
C TYR A 160 -0.12 -7.97 -7.43
N ASN A 161 -1.09 -8.33 -8.27
CA ASN A 161 -1.59 -9.70 -8.36
C ASN A 161 -0.49 -10.69 -8.77
N GLN A 162 0.34 -10.32 -9.74
CA GLN A 162 1.45 -11.14 -10.21
C GLN A 162 2.54 -11.25 -9.13
N PHE A 163 2.89 -10.13 -8.50
CA PHE A 163 3.83 -10.10 -7.38
C PHE A 163 3.41 -11.05 -6.25
N ILE A 164 2.14 -11.02 -5.83
CA ILE A 164 1.65 -11.92 -4.78
C ILE A 164 1.65 -13.40 -5.22
N ILE A 165 1.32 -13.69 -6.48
CA ILE A 165 1.43 -15.05 -7.02
C ILE A 165 2.87 -15.54 -6.94
N GLU A 166 3.84 -14.73 -7.37
CA GLU A 166 5.27 -15.07 -7.34
C GLU A 166 5.78 -15.29 -5.91
N GLN A 167 5.31 -14.51 -4.94
CA GLN A 167 5.68 -14.65 -3.52
C GLN A 167 5.15 -15.94 -2.87
N ILE A 168 3.97 -16.43 -3.29
CA ILE A 168 3.31 -17.57 -2.64
C ILE A 168 3.56 -18.88 -3.41
N ALA A 169 3.42 -18.84 -4.73
CA ALA A 169 3.48 -20.03 -5.57
C ALA A 169 4.92 -20.43 -5.87
N GLY A 170 5.84 -19.48 -6.04
CA GLY A 170 7.25 -19.75 -6.32
C GLY A 170 7.45 -20.76 -7.47
N ASP A 171 7.98 -21.93 -7.13
CA ASP A 171 8.28 -23.05 -8.05
C ASP A 171 7.04 -23.78 -8.60
N LEU A 172 5.85 -23.50 -8.06
CA LEU A 172 4.58 -24.05 -8.57
C LEU A 172 4.04 -23.28 -9.78
N ILE A 173 4.71 -22.19 -10.20
CA ILE A 173 4.33 -21.45 -11.41
C ILE A 173 4.68 -22.30 -12.65
N PRO A 174 3.71 -22.55 -13.56
CA PRO A 174 3.97 -23.33 -14.76
C PRO A 174 5.08 -22.72 -15.63
N ASN A 175 6.11 -23.52 -15.94
CA ASN A 175 7.28 -23.11 -16.74
C ASN A 175 8.17 -22.03 -16.07
N ALA A 176 8.22 -22.01 -14.73
CA ALA A 176 9.20 -21.24 -13.97
C ALA A 176 10.64 -21.72 -14.18
#